data_AF-A0A356M6L3-F1
#
_entry.id   AF-A0A356M6L3-F1
#
_cell.length_a   1.000
_cell.length_b   1.000
_cell.length_c   1.000
_cell.angle_alpha   90.00
_cell.angle_beta   90.00
_cell.angle_gamma   90.00
#
_symmetry.space_group_name_H-M   'P 1'
#
loop_
_entity.id
_entity.type
_entity.pdbx_description
1 polymer ?
#
loop_
_entity_poly.entity_id
_entity_poly.type
_entity_poly.pdbx_seq_one_letter_code
_entity_poly.pdbx_strand_id
1 'polypeptide(L)'
;MTSRDEEQGLYRKSFEHDACGIGVLAQIKGIRSHQMLQDALSVLINMEHRGGKGLEENTGDGAGILFQIPHRFFRQEAQRQGQLLPDAGEYGVAMVFLPQDQAKTEKVKNEFETVCRENGLAVLFWRRVPTDPSGLGFTAKAKMPTIDQAFILRPNSVPKGDDFERRLFVARRLIEKRIHGEKLFRDEIFYVASMSCRT
;
A
#
# COMPACT_ATOMS: atom_id res chain seq x y z
N MET A 1 37.51 -31.95 -17.86
CA MET A 1 36.63 -31.21 -16.94
C MET A 1 35.21 -31.45 -17.40
N THR A 2 34.64 -32.59 -16.99
CA THR A 2 33.32 -33.04 -17.42
C THR A 2 32.26 -32.56 -16.43
N SER A 3 31.27 -31.87 -16.97
CA SER A 3 30.06 -31.36 -16.32
C SER A 3 29.33 -32.45 -15.53
N ARG A 4 29.18 -32.24 -14.22
CA ARG A 4 28.21 -32.97 -13.39
C ARG A 4 26.96 -32.10 -13.26
N ASP A 5 25.99 -32.35 -14.12
CA ASP A 5 24.58 -32.05 -13.88
C ASP A 5 23.83 -33.29 -14.35
N GLU A 6 23.97 -34.39 -13.61
CA GLU A 6 23.08 -35.53 -13.76
C GLU A 6 21.79 -35.21 -12.99
N GLU A 7 20.70 -34.99 -13.73
CA GLU A 7 19.35 -34.82 -13.18
C GLU A 7 18.98 -36.05 -12.32
N GLN A 8 19.16 -35.93 -11.00
CA GLN A 8 18.76 -36.97 -10.05
C GLN A 8 17.25 -36.89 -9.76
N GLY A 9 16.47 -37.80 -10.34
CA GLY A 9 15.07 -38.04 -10.01
C GLY A 9 14.07 -37.68 -11.12
N LEU A 10 12.77 -37.73 -10.81
CA LEU A 10 11.69 -37.35 -11.75
C LEU A 10 11.58 -35.82 -11.96
N TYR A 11 12.36 -35.03 -11.22
CA TYR A 11 12.38 -33.58 -11.35
C TYR A 11 13.11 -33.19 -12.64
N ARG A 12 12.46 -32.36 -13.47
CA ARG A 12 13.08 -31.72 -14.63
C ARG A 12 13.02 -30.21 -14.45
N LYS A 13 14.18 -29.58 -14.46
CA LYS A 13 14.33 -28.12 -14.29
C LYS A 13 13.60 -27.33 -15.38
N SER A 14 13.38 -27.93 -16.55
CA SER A 14 12.62 -27.34 -17.67
C SER A 14 11.13 -27.09 -17.36
N PHE A 15 10.57 -27.67 -16.30
CA PHE A 15 9.19 -27.42 -15.87
C PHE A 15 9.09 -26.34 -14.80
N GLU A 16 10.21 -25.82 -14.30
CA GLU A 16 10.24 -24.75 -13.30
C GLU A 16 9.92 -23.41 -13.99
N HIS A 17 8.78 -22.82 -13.64
CA HIS A 17 8.34 -21.51 -14.14
C HIS A 17 8.06 -20.60 -12.94
N ASP A 18 8.73 -19.45 -12.87
CA ASP A 18 8.45 -18.42 -11.86
C ASP A 18 7.06 -17.80 -12.09
N ALA A 19 6.17 -18.00 -11.11
CA ALA A 19 4.74 -17.74 -11.20
C ALA A 19 4.31 -16.31 -10.78
N CYS A 20 5.13 -15.28 -11.04
CA CYS A 20 4.75 -13.88 -10.79
C CYS A 20 5.13 -12.95 -11.96
N GLY A 21 4.16 -12.16 -12.43
CA GLY A 21 4.38 -11.10 -13.42
C GLY A 21 4.69 -9.76 -12.76
N ILE A 22 5.76 -9.09 -13.20
CA ILE A 22 6.11 -7.72 -12.77
C ILE A 22 6.29 -6.87 -14.02
N GLY A 23 5.72 -5.67 -13.99
CA GLY A 23 5.88 -4.65 -15.04
C GLY A 23 6.28 -3.31 -14.44
N VAL A 24 7.08 -2.54 -15.18
CA VAL A 24 7.46 -1.17 -14.80
C VAL A 24 7.22 -0.26 -15.99
N LEU A 25 6.54 0.86 -15.74
CA LEU A 25 6.30 1.91 -16.73
C LEU A 25 6.91 3.22 -16.23
N ALA A 26 7.66 3.89 -17.11
CA ALA A 26 8.29 5.17 -16.82
C ALA A 26 8.13 6.13 -18.00
N GLN A 27 7.64 7.34 -17.73
CA GLN A 27 7.57 8.41 -18.73
C GLN A 27 8.90 9.18 -18.70
N ILE A 28 9.69 9.05 -19.76
CA ILE A 28 11.09 9.53 -19.82
C ILE A 28 11.21 11.05 -19.64
N LYS A 29 10.21 11.82 -20.09
CA LYS A 29 10.18 13.28 -19.96
C LYS A 29 9.63 13.76 -18.59
N GLY A 30 9.27 12.85 -17.69
CA GLY A 30 8.69 13.15 -16.38
C GLY A 30 7.28 13.76 -16.41
N ILE A 31 6.57 13.70 -17.54
CA ILE A 31 5.23 14.29 -17.67
C ILE A 31 4.20 13.36 -17.03
N ARG A 32 3.55 13.82 -15.96
CA ARG A 32 2.49 13.07 -15.27
C ARG A 32 1.24 13.00 -16.16
N SER A 33 0.73 11.79 -16.37
CA SER A 33 -0.49 11.54 -17.13
C SER A 33 -1.30 10.39 -16.53
N HIS A 34 -2.63 10.49 -16.60
CA HIS A 34 -3.52 9.38 -16.25
C HIS A 34 -3.32 8.16 -17.17
N GLN A 35 -2.81 8.38 -18.39
CA GLN A 35 -2.49 7.31 -19.34
C GLN A 35 -1.54 6.28 -18.74
N MET A 36 -0.54 6.69 -17.96
CA MET A 36 0.38 5.75 -17.31
C MET A 36 -0.33 4.75 -16.39
N LEU A 37 -1.39 5.17 -15.71
CA LEU A 37 -2.17 4.30 -14.83
C LEU A 37 -3.03 3.34 -15.67
N GLN A 38 -3.60 3.80 -16.78
CA GLN A 38 -4.34 2.95 -17.72
C GLN A 38 -3.44 1.89 -18.34
N ASP A 39 -2.24 2.26 -18.76
CA ASP A 39 -1.25 1.35 -19.31
C ASP A 39 -0.82 0.31 -18.26
N ALA A 40 -0.62 0.72 -17.01
CA ALA A 40 -0.29 -0.20 -15.91
C ALA A 40 -1.41 -1.21 -15.64
N LEU A 41 -2.67 -0.80 -15.71
CA LEU A 41 -3.82 -1.69 -15.61
C LEU A 41 -3.88 -2.68 -16.78
N SER A 42 -3.62 -2.23 -18.01
CA SER A 42 -3.53 -3.12 -19.17
C SER A 42 -2.42 -4.15 -19.02
N VAL A 43 -1.26 -3.76 -18.47
CA VAL A 43 -0.17 -4.68 -18.16
C VAL A 43 -0.60 -5.74 -17.14
N LEU A 44 -1.28 -5.35 -16.05
CA LEU A 44 -1.79 -6.30 -15.06
C LEU A 44 -2.79 -7.31 -15.66
N ILE A 45 -3.75 -6.83 -16.46
CA ILE A 45 -4.75 -7.70 -17.12
C ILE A 45 -4.03 -8.72 -18.02
N ASN A 46 -3.05 -8.29 -18.79
CA ASN A 46 -2.29 -9.18 -19.66
C ASN A 46 -1.39 -10.16 -18.90
N MET A 47 -1.14 -9.95 -17.61
CA MET A 47 -0.38 -10.86 -16.74
C MET A 47 -1.25 -11.84 -15.95
N GLU A 48 -2.57 -11.85 -16.14
CA GLU A 48 -3.48 -12.74 -15.40
C GLU A 48 -3.12 -14.23 -15.53
N HIS A 49 -2.64 -14.65 -16.72
CA HIS A 49 -2.20 -16.02 -16.97
C HIS A 49 -0.98 -16.45 -16.12
N ARG A 50 -0.31 -15.50 -15.46
CA ARG A 50 0.79 -15.72 -14.53
C ARG A 50 0.38 -15.51 -13.07
N GLY A 51 -0.87 -15.17 -12.80
CA GLY A 51 -1.38 -15.00 -11.45
C GLY A 51 -1.80 -16.33 -10.84
N GLY A 52 -1.46 -16.52 -9.57
CA GLY A 52 -2.04 -17.61 -8.78
C GLY A 52 -3.54 -17.39 -8.58
N LYS A 53 -4.31 -18.45 -8.81
CA LYS A 53 -5.76 -18.48 -8.57
C LYS A 53 -6.01 -19.21 -7.26
N GLY A 54 -6.86 -18.63 -6.43
CA GLY A 54 -7.29 -19.21 -5.18
C GLY A 54 -8.28 -20.36 -5.39
N LEU A 55 -8.89 -20.80 -4.29
CA LEU A 55 -9.89 -21.89 -4.29
C LEU A 55 -11.13 -21.57 -5.14
N GLU A 56 -11.43 -20.29 -5.33
CA GLU A 56 -12.58 -19.78 -6.08
C GLU A 56 -12.09 -19.07 -7.35
N GLU A 57 -12.85 -19.17 -8.45
CA GLU A 57 -12.47 -18.55 -9.74
C GLU A 57 -12.23 -17.03 -9.66
N ASN A 58 -12.92 -16.36 -8.74
CA ASN A 58 -12.84 -14.92 -8.50
C ASN A 58 -11.97 -14.54 -7.28
N THR A 59 -11.12 -15.46 -6.83
CA THR A 59 -10.08 -15.21 -5.83
C THR A 59 -8.72 -15.38 -6.49
N GLY A 60 -7.87 -14.36 -6.37
CA GLY A 60 -6.46 -14.43 -6.79
C GLY A 60 -5.53 -14.16 -5.61
N ASP A 61 -4.26 -14.53 -5.75
CA ASP A 61 -3.27 -14.38 -4.67
C ASP A 61 -2.93 -12.91 -4.37
N GLY A 62 -3.02 -12.04 -5.38
CA GLY A 62 -2.86 -10.60 -5.21
C GLY A 62 -2.44 -9.88 -6.49
N ALA A 63 -2.82 -8.60 -6.59
CA ALA A 63 -2.38 -7.68 -7.62
C ALA A 63 -2.26 -6.27 -7.02
N GLY A 64 -1.42 -5.42 -7.61
CA GLY A 64 -1.25 -4.06 -7.11
C GLY A 64 -0.48 -3.17 -8.08
N ILE A 65 -0.65 -1.86 -7.91
CA ILE A 65 0.09 -0.82 -8.63
C ILE A 65 0.67 0.12 -7.57
N LEU A 66 1.99 0.32 -7.61
CA LEU A 66 2.66 1.43 -6.92
C LEU A 66 2.85 2.57 -7.92
N PHE A 67 2.36 3.76 -7.57
CA PHE A 67 2.51 4.95 -8.41
C PHE A 67 2.69 6.20 -7.54
N GLN A 68 3.03 7.32 -8.18
CA GLN A 68 3.28 8.57 -7.46
C GLN A 68 2.00 9.14 -6.83
N ILE A 69 2.14 9.84 -5.71
CA ILE A 69 1.03 10.53 -5.05
C ILE A 69 0.28 11.45 -6.04
N PRO A 70 -1.02 11.21 -6.31
CA PRO A 70 -1.80 11.99 -7.26
C PRO A 70 -2.28 13.29 -6.61
N HIS A 71 -1.38 14.25 -6.40
CA HIS A 71 -1.63 15.48 -5.63
C HIS A 71 -2.92 16.23 -6.04
N ARG A 72 -3.15 16.41 -7.35
CA ARG A 72 -4.36 17.09 -7.85
C ARG A 72 -5.64 16.38 -7.41
N PHE A 73 -5.66 15.05 -7.44
CA PHE A 73 -6.79 14.25 -6.99
C PHE A 73 -6.98 14.37 -5.48
N PHE A 74 -5.91 14.17 -4.69
CA PHE A 74 -6.03 14.25 -3.23
C PHE A 74 -6.40 15.64 -2.71
N ARG A 75 -5.97 16.71 -3.38
CA ARG A 75 -6.42 18.07 -3.02
C ARG A 75 -7.93 18.24 -3.21
N GLN A 76 -8.50 17.69 -4.27
CA GLN A 76 -9.96 17.70 -4.50
C GLN A 76 -10.70 16.85 -3.46
N GLU A 77 -10.17 15.66 -3.15
CA GLU A 77 -10.76 14.77 -2.14
C GLU A 77 -10.72 15.38 -0.73
N ALA A 78 -9.60 16.02 -0.36
CA ALA A 78 -9.49 16.74 0.91
C ALA A 78 -10.54 17.86 1.01
N GLN A 79 -10.70 18.66 -0.06
CA GLN A 79 -11.70 19.73 -0.10
C GLN A 79 -13.13 19.19 0.07
N ARG A 80 -13.46 18.05 -0.54
CA ARG A 80 -14.78 17.38 -0.36
C ARG A 80 -15.04 16.98 1.09
N GLN A 81 -14.00 16.76 1.88
CA GLN A 81 -14.08 16.44 3.31
C GLN A 81 -13.93 17.66 4.22
N GLY A 82 -13.96 18.88 3.66
CA GLY A 82 -13.76 20.12 4.42
C GLY A 82 -12.32 20.34 4.89
N GLN A 83 -11.35 19.64 4.30
CA GLN A 83 -9.94 19.69 4.65
C GLN A 83 -9.14 20.50 3.63
N LEU A 84 -8.06 21.13 4.10
CA LEU A 84 -7.08 21.80 3.25
C LEU A 84 -5.80 20.99 3.21
N LEU A 85 -5.40 20.59 2.01
CA LEU A 85 -4.18 19.84 1.79
C LEU A 85 -3.04 20.79 1.37
N PRO A 86 -1.88 20.76 2.04
CA PRO A 86 -0.68 21.49 1.61
C PRO A 86 -0.18 21.07 0.22
N ASP A 87 0.81 21.80 -0.29
CA ASP A 87 1.41 21.51 -1.60
C ASP A 87 2.05 20.11 -1.67
N ALA A 88 2.27 19.61 -2.89
CA ALA A 88 2.98 18.35 -3.08
C ALA A 88 4.36 18.35 -2.37
N GLY A 89 4.66 17.27 -1.64
CA GLY A 89 5.88 17.14 -0.84
C GLY A 89 5.83 17.83 0.54
N GLU A 90 4.75 18.57 0.84
CA GLU A 90 4.46 19.10 2.19
C GLU A 90 3.62 18.15 3.05
N TYR A 91 3.19 17.04 2.47
CA TYR A 91 2.47 16.00 3.18
C TYR A 91 2.87 14.61 2.64
N GLY A 92 2.77 13.62 3.52
CA GLY A 92 2.85 12.20 3.20
C GLY A 92 1.46 11.57 3.24
N VAL A 93 1.33 10.41 2.60
CA VAL A 93 0.14 9.56 2.67
C VAL A 93 0.56 8.20 3.17
N ALA A 94 -0.13 7.70 4.19
CA ALA A 94 -0.05 6.31 4.61
C ALA A 94 -1.28 5.55 4.10
N MET A 95 -1.07 4.47 3.36
CA MET A 95 -2.13 3.54 2.95
C MET A 95 -2.18 2.42 4.00
N VAL A 96 -3.27 2.33 4.76
CA VAL A 96 -3.34 1.51 5.97
C VAL A 96 -4.49 0.51 5.87
N PHE A 97 -4.18 -0.76 6.11
CA PHE A 97 -5.13 -1.84 6.30
C PHE A 97 -5.40 -1.99 7.79
N LEU A 98 -6.67 -1.90 8.14
CA LEU A 98 -7.17 -1.80 9.50
C LEU A 98 -8.16 -2.96 9.76
N PRO A 99 -8.46 -3.24 11.04
CA PRO A 99 -9.47 -4.22 11.41
C PRO A 99 -10.83 -3.95 10.75
N GLN A 100 -11.64 -4.98 10.56
CA GLN A 100 -13.02 -4.81 10.07
C GLN A 100 -13.93 -4.18 11.15
N ASP A 101 -13.65 -4.46 12.42
CA ASP A 101 -14.39 -3.89 13.55
C ASP A 101 -14.10 -2.40 13.69
N GLN A 102 -15.17 -1.59 13.73
CA GLN A 102 -15.06 -0.14 13.76
C GLN A 102 -14.45 0.37 15.08
N ALA A 103 -14.75 -0.26 16.23
CA ALA A 103 -14.19 0.18 17.50
C ALA A 103 -12.69 -0.11 17.58
N LYS A 104 -12.23 -1.25 17.06
CA LYS A 104 -10.80 -1.57 16.92
C LYS A 104 -10.10 -0.66 15.92
N THR A 105 -10.75 -0.36 14.80
CA THR A 105 -10.24 0.60 13.80
C THR A 105 -9.90 1.94 14.43
N GLU A 106 -10.83 2.52 15.18
CA GLU A 106 -10.59 3.83 15.82
C GLU A 106 -9.48 3.77 16.88
N LYS A 107 -9.36 2.66 17.64
CA LYS A 107 -8.24 2.48 18.56
C LYS A 107 -6.89 2.42 17.83
N VAL A 108 -6.81 1.69 16.72
CA VAL A 108 -5.59 1.61 15.90
C VAL A 108 -5.21 2.97 15.33
N LYS A 109 -6.19 3.75 14.84
CA LYS A 109 -5.96 5.12 14.36
C LYS A 109 -5.44 6.03 15.46
N ASN A 110 -6.01 5.97 16.66
CA ASN A 110 -5.56 6.76 17.81
C ASN A 110 -4.11 6.43 18.19
N GLU A 111 -3.73 5.14 18.16
CA GLU A 111 -2.35 4.73 18.44
C GLU A 111 -1.41 5.18 17.32
N PHE A 112 -1.82 5.03 16.05
CA PHE A 112 -1.09 5.54 14.89
C PHE A 112 -0.80 7.04 15.03
N GLU A 113 -1.82 7.84 15.33
CA GLU A 113 -1.69 9.29 15.54
C GLU A 113 -0.79 9.62 16.73
N THR A 114 -0.85 8.82 17.79
CA THR A 114 0.00 8.99 18.97
C THR A 114 1.46 8.78 18.65
N VAL A 115 1.80 7.69 17.96
CA VAL A 115 3.18 7.46 17.53
C VAL A 115 3.64 8.53 16.53
N CYS A 116 2.79 8.99 15.62
CA CYS A 116 3.11 10.13 14.77
C CYS A 116 3.48 11.37 15.60
N ARG A 117 2.67 11.72 16.60
CA ARG A 117 2.87 12.89 17.47
C ARG A 117 4.16 12.78 18.30
N GLU A 118 4.43 11.61 18.87
CA GLU A 118 5.69 11.32 19.58
C GLU A 118 6.92 11.52 18.67
N ASN A 119 6.74 11.31 17.36
CA ASN A 119 7.76 11.51 16.33
C ASN A 119 7.66 12.88 15.65
N GLY A 120 6.96 13.85 16.25
CA GLY A 120 6.84 15.22 15.75
C GLY A 120 6.14 15.33 14.40
N LEU A 121 5.34 14.33 14.01
CA LEU A 121 4.47 14.34 12.83
C LEU A 121 3.03 14.61 13.27
N ALA A 122 2.24 15.24 12.41
CA ALA A 122 0.81 15.45 12.64
C ALA A 122 0.00 14.75 11.55
N VAL A 123 -0.99 13.94 11.94
CA VAL A 123 -2.01 13.45 11.01
C VAL A 123 -3.05 14.56 10.82
N LEU A 124 -3.27 14.96 9.58
CA LEU A 124 -4.24 15.99 9.20
C LEU A 124 -5.66 15.45 9.23
N PHE A 125 -5.87 14.32 8.55
CA PHE A 125 -7.16 13.63 8.48
C PHE A 125 -6.98 12.20 7.95
N TRP A 126 -8.04 11.42 8.11
CA TRP A 126 -8.18 10.09 7.52
C TRP A 126 -9.20 10.13 6.39
N ARG A 127 -8.90 9.44 5.28
CA ARG A 127 -9.82 9.22 4.16
C ARG A 127 -10.12 7.73 4.02
N ARG A 128 -11.39 7.36 4.12
CA ARG A 128 -11.86 6.03 3.74
C ARG A 128 -11.64 5.83 2.23
N VAL A 129 -10.98 4.75 1.84
CA VAL A 129 -10.77 4.44 0.42
C VAL A 129 -12.05 3.84 -0.15
N PRO A 130 -12.64 4.40 -1.22
CA PRO A 130 -13.78 3.79 -1.89
C PRO A 130 -13.39 2.44 -2.49
N THR A 131 -14.17 1.40 -2.21
CA THR A 131 -13.96 0.03 -2.68
C THR A 131 -15.27 -0.58 -3.19
N ASP A 132 -15.19 -1.44 -4.20
CA ASP A 132 -16.31 -2.27 -4.65
C ASP A 132 -15.94 -3.77 -4.47
N PRO A 133 -16.46 -4.44 -3.43
CA PRO A 133 -16.15 -5.84 -3.15
C PRO A 133 -17.07 -6.83 -3.88
N SER A 134 -17.95 -6.37 -4.79
CA SER A 134 -18.94 -7.23 -5.46
C SER A 134 -18.31 -8.35 -6.30
N GLY A 135 -17.12 -8.12 -6.85
CA GLY A 135 -16.38 -9.10 -7.64
C GLY A 135 -15.48 -10.05 -6.84
N LEU A 136 -15.31 -9.87 -5.53
CA LEU A 136 -14.39 -10.69 -4.72
C LEU A 136 -15.00 -12.05 -4.36
N GLY A 137 -14.19 -13.11 -4.42
CA GLY A 137 -14.54 -14.41 -3.85
C GLY A 137 -14.80 -14.34 -2.34
N PHE A 138 -15.55 -15.31 -1.82
CA PHE A 138 -15.97 -15.33 -0.42
C PHE A 138 -14.78 -15.28 0.53
N THR A 139 -13.72 -16.03 0.20
CA THR A 139 -12.50 -16.12 1.02
C THR A 139 -11.77 -14.78 1.11
N ALA A 140 -11.55 -14.10 -0.02
CA ALA A 140 -10.95 -12.78 -0.07
C ALA A 140 -11.80 -11.73 0.66
N LYS A 141 -13.12 -11.75 0.42
CA LYS A 141 -14.06 -10.82 1.05
C LYS A 141 -14.11 -10.98 2.57
N ALA A 142 -14.10 -12.22 3.08
CA ALA A 142 -14.09 -12.49 4.51
C ALA A 142 -12.83 -11.94 5.22
N LYS A 143 -11.72 -11.81 4.50
CA LYS A 143 -10.44 -11.27 5.01
C LYS A 143 -10.16 -9.82 4.57
N MET A 144 -11.09 -9.17 3.87
CA MET A 144 -10.92 -7.81 3.38
C MET A 144 -10.77 -6.84 4.58
N PRO A 145 -9.68 -6.06 4.67
CA PRO A 145 -9.51 -5.09 5.74
C PRO A 145 -10.37 -3.84 5.51
N THR A 146 -10.52 -3.04 6.56
CA THR A 146 -10.85 -1.62 6.37
C THR A 146 -9.64 -0.95 5.73
N ILE A 147 -9.83 -0.21 4.63
CA ILE A 147 -8.75 0.47 3.93
C ILE A 147 -8.92 1.98 4.08
N ASP A 148 -8.04 2.60 4.86
CA ASP A 148 -8.00 4.05 5.05
C ASP A 148 -6.65 4.63 4.67
N GLN A 149 -6.67 5.92 4.30
CA GLN A 149 -5.49 6.72 4.03
C GLN A 149 -5.30 7.78 5.13
N ALA A 150 -4.14 7.81 5.77
CA ALA A 150 -3.77 8.88 6.68
C ALA A 150 -2.96 9.94 5.94
N PHE A 151 -3.36 11.21 6.04
CA PHE A 151 -2.61 12.34 5.47
C PHE A 151 -1.74 12.96 6.57
N ILE A 152 -0.44 13.06 6.34
CA ILE A 152 0.54 13.37 7.37
C ILE A 152 1.29 14.64 6.99
N LEU A 153 1.20 15.67 7.82
CA LEU A 153 1.85 16.96 7.59
C LEU A 153 3.37 16.85 7.77
N ARG A 154 4.12 17.46 6.85
CA ARG A 154 5.56 17.67 7.01
C ARG A 154 5.80 18.73 8.10
N PRO A 155 6.62 18.44 9.12
CA PRO A 155 7.02 19.46 10.09
C PRO A 155 7.89 20.51 9.41
N ASN A 156 7.73 21.78 9.78
CA ASN A 156 8.55 22.88 9.23
C ASN A 156 10.05 22.68 9.47
N SER A 157 10.42 21.97 10.54
CA SER A 157 11.81 21.64 10.90
C SER A 157 12.46 20.55 10.05
N VAL A 158 11.70 19.85 9.19
CA VAL A 158 12.20 18.73 8.38
C VAL A 158 12.18 19.12 6.91
N PRO A 159 13.32 19.15 6.19
CA PRO A 159 13.34 19.44 4.76
C PRO A 159 12.42 18.54 3.92
N LYS A 160 11.99 19.04 2.76
CA LYS A 160 11.25 18.22 1.78
C LYS A 160 12.13 17.12 1.20
N GLY A 161 11.50 16.09 0.64
CA GLY A 161 12.19 15.02 -0.06
C GLY A 161 12.72 13.98 0.91
N ASP A 162 14.00 13.64 0.81
CA ASP A 162 14.57 12.45 1.46
C ASP A 162 14.50 12.51 3.00
N ASP A 163 14.65 13.69 3.60
CA ASP A 163 14.53 13.87 5.04
C ASP A 163 13.11 13.56 5.54
N PHE A 164 12.09 14.03 4.81
CA PHE A 164 10.71 13.76 5.14
C PHE A 164 10.34 12.29 4.88
N GLU A 165 10.80 11.71 3.77
CA GLU A 165 10.66 10.25 3.51
C GLU A 165 11.26 9.43 4.64
N ARG A 166 12.47 9.77 5.10
CA ARG A 166 13.12 9.08 6.22
C ARG A 166 12.31 9.21 7.50
N ARG A 167 11.73 10.39 7.77
CA ARG A 167 10.87 10.59 8.96
C ARG A 167 9.61 9.73 8.89
N LEU A 168 8.97 9.66 7.73
CA LEU A 168 7.79 8.82 7.47
C LEU A 168 8.13 7.33 7.61
N PHE A 169 9.28 6.89 7.07
CA PHE A 169 9.76 5.52 7.21
C PHE A 169 9.97 5.12 8.68
N VAL A 170 10.66 5.96 9.46
CA VAL A 170 10.89 5.68 10.89
C VAL A 170 9.57 5.63 11.65
N ALA A 171 8.67 6.59 11.42
CA ALA A 171 7.35 6.59 12.04
C ALA A 171 6.55 5.34 11.68
N ARG A 172 6.53 4.91 10.41
CA ARG A 172 5.91 3.63 9.99
C ARG A 172 6.43 2.45 10.80
N ARG A 173 7.76 2.32 10.97
CA ARG A 173 8.35 1.20 11.73
C ARG A 173 7.98 1.23 13.20
N LEU A 174 7.91 2.41 13.80
CA LEU A 174 7.50 2.58 15.18
C LEU A 174 6.01 2.26 15.37
N ILE A 175 5.16 2.67 14.44
CA ILE A 175 3.73 2.37 14.39
C ILE A 175 3.51 0.86 14.30
N GLU A 176 4.16 0.19 13.32
CA GLU A 176 4.11 -1.26 13.15
C GLU A 176 4.52 -1.99 14.44
N LYS A 177 5.67 -1.59 15.01
CA LYS A 177 6.18 -2.20 16.25
C LYS A 177 5.23 -2.00 17.44
N ARG A 178 4.64 -0.82 17.59
CA ARG A 178 3.74 -0.49 18.69
C ARG A 178 2.47 -1.32 18.61
N ILE A 179 1.80 -1.27 17.46
CA ILE A 179 0.50 -1.94 17.28
C ILE A 179 0.65 -3.47 17.33
N HIS A 180 1.69 -4.05 16.72
CA HIS A 180 1.94 -5.50 16.82
C HIS A 180 2.38 -5.94 18.22
N GLY A 181 2.92 -5.03 19.03
CA GLY A 181 3.29 -5.30 20.42
C GLY A 181 2.08 -5.33 21.38
N GLU A 182 0.95 -4.76 20.98
CA GLU A 182 -0.25 -4.69 21.81
C GLU A 182 -1.07 -5.98 21.73
N LYS A 183 -1.39 -6.54 22.90
CA LYS A 183 -2.21 -7.76 23.00
C LYS A 183 -3.60 -7.58 22.37
N LEU A 184 -4.13 -6.36 22.36
CA LEU A 184 -5.45 -6.04 21.82
C LEU A 184 -5.55 -6.29 20.31
N PHE A 185 -4.44 -6.19 19.56
CA PHE A 185 -4.42 -6.25 18.11
C PHE A 185 -3.70 -7.49 17.56
N ARG A 186 -3.30 -8.42 18.42
CA ARG A 186 -2.48 -9.58 18.05
C ARG A 186 -3.07 -10.42 16.92
N ASP A 187 -4.38 -10.63 16.96
CA ASP A 187 -5.12 -11.46 15.99
C ASP A 187 -5.88 -10.61 14.96
N GLU A 188 -5.61 -9.30 14.93
CA GLU A 188 -6.28 -8.36 14.05
C GLU A 188 -5.43 -8.03 12.82
N ILE A 189 -6.10 -7.67 11.73
CA ILE A 189 -5.41 -7.19 10.53
C ILE A 189 -4.91 -5.77 10.79
N PHE A 190 -3.59 -5.60 10.79
CA PHE A 190 -2.93 -4.30 10.74
C PHE A 190 -1.71 -4.34 9.83
N TYR A 191 -1.73 -3.50 8.78
CA TYR A 191 -0.62 -3.37 7.85
C TYR A 191 -0.55 -1.98 7.23
N VAL A 192 0.65 -1.40 7.14
CA VAL A 192 0.90 -0.14 6.44
C VAL A 192 1.49 -0.48 5.08
N ALA A 193 0.68 -0.41 4.01
CA ALA A 193 1.11 -0.76 2.66
C ALA A 193 2.16 0.21 2.11
N SER A 194 1.93 1.50 2.28
CA SER A 194 2.89 2.57 1.98
C SER A 194 2.76 3.68 3.01
N MET A 195 3.83 4.45 3.20
CA MET A 195 3.86 5.67 4.02
C MET A 195 4.98 6.56 3.51
N SER A 196 4.65 7.47 2.60
CA SER A 196 5.62 8.24 1.80
C SER A 196 5.01 9.59 1.37
N CYS A 197 5.86 10.54 0.99
CA CYS A 197 5.48 11.81 0.34
C CYS A 197 5.70 11.79 -1.17
N ARG A 198 6.09 10.63 -1.73
CA ARG A 198 6.31 10.40 -3.16
C ARG A 198 5.38 9.36 -3.75
N THR A 199 5.11 8.26 -3.05
CA THR A 199 4.37 7.07 -3.58
C THR A 199 3.32 6.53 -2.62
#